data_AF-A0A9P5NTD4-F1
#
_entry.id   AF-A0A9P5NTD4-F1
#
_cell.length_a   1.000
_cell.length_b   1.000
_cell.length_c   1.000
_cell.angle_alpha   90.00
_cell.angle_beta   90.00
_cell.angle_gamma   90.00
#
_symmetry.space_group_name_H-M   'P 1'
#
loop_
_entity.id
_entity.type
_entity.pdbx_description
1 polymer ?
#
loop_
_entity_poly.entity_id
_entity_poly.type
_entity_poly.pdbx_seq_one_letter_code
_entity_poly.pdbx_strand_id
1 'polypeptide(L)'
;LSGFDNFYGSDNFSGEISKQIIVEQQKEVVCHSQTVEIIQQRLLVLQEMAKRIITEQICEVETQTIVFEQFHSSLSHFGSDLTRHSSRNVGYDSSISGHLSNIVNSDGSLSNNDLGFNGQNVGQNTIVPSGGNWKTTRLPPPLGLPSWPPASRAVTTLRLLLTRPLINVTVNEGEWDVLYVLRYGYGDMDL
;
A
#
# COMPACT_ATOMS: atom_id res chain seq x y z
N LEU A 1 -22.72 -3.64 4.20
CA LEU A 1 -21.48 -2.91 4.57
C LEU A 1 -21.39 -2.54 6.06
N SER A 2 -22.33 -2.97 6.91
CA SER A 2 -22.22 -2.78 8.36
C SER A 2 -20.93 -3.43 8.88
N GLY A 3 -19.99 -2.63 9.37
CA GLY A 3 -18.68 -3.09 9.87
C GLY A 3 -17.47 -2.39 9.25
N PHE A 4 -17.62 -1.69 8.12
CA PHE A 4 -16.52 -0.97 7.46
C PHE A 4 -16.39 0.51 7.89
N ASP A 5 -17.40 1.05 8.57
CA ASP A 5 -17.54 2.47 8.93
C ASP A 5 -16.43 3.00 9.84
N ASN A 6 -15.84 2.14 10.68
CA ASN A 6 -14.83 2.57 11.65
C ASN A 6 -13.42 2.71 11.08
N PHE A 7 -13.15 2.20 9.88
CA PHE A 7 -11.81 2.31 9.27
C PHE A 7 -11.81 3.25 8.07
N TYR A 8 -12.48 2.84 7.01
CA TYR A 8 -12.45 3.56 5.74
C TYR A 8 -13.86 3.94 5.27
N GLY A 9 -14.90 3.41 5.94
CA GLY A 9 -16.31 3.70 5.67
C GLY A 9 -16.75 3.45 4.23
N SER A 10 -18.03 3.71 3.98
CA SER A 10 -18.56 3.70 2.61
C SER A 10 -17.98 4.81 1.76
N ASP A 11 -17.64 5.95 2.37
CA ASP A 11 -17.34 7.19 1.66
C ASP A 11 -15.84 7.42 1.42
N ASN A 12 -14.97 6.58 1.98
CA ASN A 12 -13.52 6.63 1.78
C ASN A 12 -12.94 5.22 1.57
N PHE A 13 -13.55 4.44 0.67
CA PHE A 13 -13.19 3.04 0.43
C PHE A 13 -11.72 2.84 0.00
N SER A 14 -11.06 3.84 -0.60
CA SER A 14 -9.63 3.76 -0.94
C SER A 14 -8.72 3.91 0.28
N GLY A 15 -9.26 4.32 1.43
CA GLY A 15 -8.51 4.58 2.65
C GLY A 15 -7.58 5.77 2.53
N GLU A 16 -7.96 6.77 1.74
CA GLU A 16 -7.15 7.96 1.57
C GLU A 16 -7.09 8.75 2.87
N ILE A 17 -5.87 9.08 3.31
CA ILE A 17 -5.64 9.91 4.49
C ILE A 17 -5.37 11.32 4.02
N SER A 18 -6.21 12.26 4.44
CA SER A 18 -6.07 13.67 4.06
C SER A 18 -5.16 14.48 4.98
N LYS A 19 -4.86 13.99 6.20
CA LYS A 19 -4.08 14.73 7.20
C LYS A 19 -3.13 13.80 7.96
N GLN A 20 -1.87 14.22 8.06
CA GLN A 20 -0.86 13.61 8.93
C GLN A 20 -0.49 14.59 10.04
N ILE A 21 -0.34 14.09 11.26
CA ILE A 21 0.25 14.83 12.39
C ILE A 21 1.65 14.29 12.57
N ILE A 22 2.65 15.13 12.25
CA ILE A 22 4.06 14.77 12.42
C ILE A 22 4.41 14.98 13.88
N VAL A 23 4.91 13.93 14.53
CA VAL A 23 5.30 13.98 15.93
C VAL A 23 6.81 14.21 16.04
N GLU A 24 7.20 15.19 16.86
CA GLU A 24 8.61 15.39 17.21
C GLU A 24 9.09 14.27 18.13
N GLN A 25 10.16 13.59 17.74
CA GLN A 25 10.71 12.48 18.51
C GLN A 25 11.87 12.93 19.39
N GLN A 26 11.95 12.36 20.60
CA GLN A 26 13.09 12.57 21.50
C GLN A 26 14.40 12.06 20.92
N LYS A 27 14.33 11.01 20.07
CA LYS A 27 15.46 10.49 19.31
C LYS A 27 15.11 10.53 17.83
N GLU A 28 15.95 11.20 17.04
CA GLU A 28 15.77 11.30 15.60
C GLU A 28 15.85 9.91 14.94
N VAL A 29 14.83 9.56 14.16
CA VAL A 29 14.82 8.34 13.34
C VAL A 29 15.47 8.66 12.02
N VAL A 30 16.61 8.01 11.74
CA VAL A 30 17.41 8.24 10.54
C VAL A 30 17.35 7.01 9.64
N CYS A 31 17.32 7.21 8.33
CA CYS A 31 17.43 6.12 7.38
C CYS A 31 18.83 5.48 7.42
N HIS A 32 18.88 4.15 7.46
CA HIS A 32 20.11 3.36 7.41
C HIS A 32 20.16 2.54 6.12
N SER A 33 21.34 2.46 5.50
CA SER A 33 21.55 1.62 4.32
C SER A 33 21.45 0.14 4.70
N GLN A 34 20.74 -0.63 3.88
CA GLN A 34 20.57 -2.08 3.97
C GLN A 34 20.57 -2.66 2.55
N THR A 35 20.87 -3.95 2.40
CA THR A 35 20.74 -4.59 1.10
C THR A 35 19.27 -4.64 0.68
N VAL A 36 19.01 -4.42 -0.60
CA VAL A 36 17.65 -4.43 -1.16
C VAL A 36 16.96 -5.76 -0.88
N GLU A 37 17.71 -6.86 -0.95
CA GLU A 37 17.21 -8.20 -0.68
C GLU A 37 16.67 -8.35 0.76
N ILE A 38 17.38 -7.84 1.78
CA ILE A 38 16.91 -7.88 3.17
C ILE A 38 15.59 -7.11 3.31
N ILE A 39 15.46 -5.97 2.64
CA ILE A 39 14.22 -5.19 2.65
C ILE A 39 13.09 -5.96 1.95
N GLN A 40 13.36 -6.57 0.79
CA GLN A 40 12.39 -7.36 0.05
C GLN A 40 11.91 -8.59 0.83
N GLN A 41 12.81 -9.30 1.52
CA GLN A 41 12.44 -10.43 2.37
C GLN A 41 11.47 -10.00 3.48
N ARG A 42 11.74 -8.87 4.14
CA ARG A 42 10.85 -8.35 5.21
C ARG A 42 9.48 -7.95 4.66
N LEU A 43 9.44 -7.28 3.51
CA LEU A 43 8.18 -6.89 2.87
C LEU A 43 7.38 -8.11 2.39
N LEU A 44 8.05 -9.16 1.90
CA LEU A 44 7.41 -10.40 1.48
C LEU A 44 6.74 -11.10 2.66
N VAL A 45 7.36 -11.09 3.85
CA VAL A 45 6.73 -11.61 5.08
C VAL A 45 5.45 -10.85 5.41
N LEU A 46 5.45 -9.52 5.33
CA LEU A 46 4.25 -8.72 5.58
C LEU A 46 3.16 -8.99 4.54
N GLN A 47 3.55 -9.21 3.28
CA GLN A 47 2.61 -9.57 2.21
C GLN A 47 1.93 -10.92 2.46
N GLU A 48 2.70 -11.96 2.82
CA GLU A 48 2.12 -13.27 3.15
C GLU A 48 1.31 -13.23 4.46
N MET A 49 1.73 -12.41 5.43
CA MET A 49 0.96 -12.19 6.65
C MET A 49 -0.40 -11.54 6.36
N ALA A 50 -0.46 -10.56 5.46
CA ALA A 50 -1.73 -9.96 5.04
C ALA A 50 -2.67 -10.99 4.40
N LYS A 51 -2.14 -11.86 3.52
CA LYS A 51 -2.92 -12.98 2.95
C LYS A 51 -3.43 -13.89 4.06
N ARG A 52 -2.55 -14.32 4.98
CA ARG A 52 -2.88 -15.20 6.10
C ARG A 52 -4.02 -14.63 6.94
N ILE A 53 -3.94 -13.35 7.33
CA ILE A 53 -5.00 -12.67 8.10
C ILE A 53 -6.33 -12.72 7.35
N ILE A 54 -6.34 -12.30 6.09
CA ILE A 54 -7.58 -12.23 5.29
C ILE A 54 -8.19 -13.61 5.09
N THR A 55 -7.38 -14.62 4.75
CA THR A 55 -7.88 -15.97 4.44
C THR A 55 -8.27 -16.78 5.67
N GLU A 56 -7.65 -16.55 6.84
CA GLU A 56 -7.98 -17.28 8.07
C GLU A 56 -9.09 -16.60 8.88
N GLN A 57 -9.26 -15.26 8.80
CA GLN A 57 -10.14 -14.51 9.72
C GLN A 57 -11.44 -14.02 9.08
N ILE A 58 -11.58 -14.06 7.76
CA ILE A 58 -12.79 -13.59 7.06
C ILE A 58 -13.38 -14.76 6.28
N CYS A 59 -14.62 -15.17 6.59
CA CYS A 59 -15.28 -16.29 5.92
C CYS A 59 -15.92 -15.92 4.58
N GLU A 60 -16.37 -14.67 4.42
CA GLU A 60 -17.07 -14.19 3.23
C GLU A 60 -16.11 -13.64 2.19
N VAL A 61 -16.18 -14.16 0.96
CA VAL A 61 -15.27 -13.81 -0.15
C VAL A 61 -15.41 -12.33 -0.54
N GLU A 62 -16.62 -11.80 -0.49
CA GLU A 62 -16.91 -10.39 -0.76
C GLU A 62 -16.21 -9.49 0.27
N THR A 63 -16.29 -9.86 1.56
CA THR A 63 -15.62 -9.14 2.66
C THR A 63 -14.09 -9.26 2.55
N GLN A 64 -13.56 -10.43 2.19
CA GLN A 64 -12.12 -10.62 1.93
C GLN A 64 -11.65 -9.66 0.83
N THR A 65 -12.40 -9.60 -0.27
CA THR A 65 -12.08 -8.76 -1.43
C THR A 65 -12.07 -7.29 -1.05
N ILE A 66 -13.09 -6.82 -0.32
CA ILE A 66 -13.17 -5.44 0.15
C ILE A 66 -11.96 -5.08 1.02
N VAL A 67 -11.65 -5.89 2.04
CA VAL A 67 -10.53 -5.63 2.96
C VAL A 67 -9.19 -5.66 2.21
N PHE A 68 -9.04 -6.58 1.26
CA PHE A 68 -7.83 -6.66 0.44
C PHE A 68 -7.64 -5.41 -0.43
N GLU A 69 -8.70 -4.94 -1.11
CA GLU A 69 -8.63 -3.74 -1.95
C GLU A 69 -8.36 -2.47 -1.13
N GLN A 70 -8.87 -2.39 0.11
CA GLN A 70 -8.54 -1.32 1.05
C GLN A 70 -7.05 -1.34 1.42
N PHE A 71 -6.52 -2.51 1.78
CA PHE A 71 -5.09 -2.68 2.06
C PHE A 71 -4.23 -2.31 0.84
N HIS A 72 -4.58 -2.81 -0.34
CA HIS A 72 -3.86 -2.53 -1.58
C HIS A 72 -3.89 -1.04 -1.95
N SER A 73 -5.04 -0.37 -1.81
CA SER A 73 -5.18 1.06 -2.05
C SER A 73 -4.30 1.88 -1.11
N SER A 74 -4.19 1.49 0.17
CA SER A 74 -3.29 2.15 1.12
C SER A 74 -1.82 2.10 0.70
N LEU A 75 -1.36 0.98 0.11
CA LEU A 75 -0.01 0.85 -0.43
C LEU A 75 0.19 1.71 -1.69
N SER A 76 -0.84 1.84 -2.53
CA SER A 76 -0.85 2.74 -3.69
C SER A 76 -0.72 4.22 -3.26
N HIS A 77 -1.43 4.61 -2.21
CA HIS A 77 -1.32 5.95 -1.62
C HIS A 77 0.09 6.22 -1.09
N PHE A 78 0.70 5.26 -0.40
CA PHE A 78 2.10 5.37 0.02
C PHE A 78 3.07 5.44 -1.18
N GLY A 79 2.79 4.72 -2.26
CA GLY A 79 3.52 4.86 -3.54
C GLY A 79 3.47 6.28 -4.11
N SER A 80 2.32 6.95 -3.98
CA SER A 80 2.17 8.36 -4.36
C SER A 80 3.00 9.29 -3.47
N ASP A 81 3.13 8.98 -2.18
CA ASP A 81 3.97 9.72 -1.24
C ASP A 81 5.45 9.56 -1.62
N LEU A 82 5.91 8.32 -1.86
CA LEU A 82 7.27 8.01 -2.31
C LEU A 82 7.66 8.74 -3.59
N THR A 83 6.72 8.87 -4.52
CA THR A 83 6.91 9.53 -5.83
C THR A 83 6.66 11.04 -5.79
N ARG A 84 6.27 11.61 -4.65
CA ARG A 84 5.93 13.04 -4.45
C ARG A 84 4.76 13.52 -5.32
N HIS A 85 3.82 12.63 -5.61
CA HIS A 85 2.57 12.96 -6.28
C HIS A 85 1.44 13.29 -5.30
N SER A 86 1.62 13.00 -4.01
CA SER A 86 0.72 13.48 -2.95
C SER A 86 1.25 14.74 -2.27
N SER A 87 0.40 15.37 -1.45
CA SER A 87 0.77 16.45 -0.53
C SER A 87 1.26 15.95 0.85
N ARG A 88 1.32 14.62 1.05
CA ARG A 88 1.72 13.99 2.32
C ARG A 88 3.22 13.84 2.43
N ASN A 89 3.68 13.66 3.66
CA ASN A 89 5.06 13.29 3.96
C ASN A 89 5.24 11.77 3.82
N VAL A 90 6.44 11.36 3.42
CA VAL A 90 6.82 9.95 3.44
C VAL A 90 7.16 9.54 4.86
N GLY A 91 6.19 8.96 5.54
CA GLY A 91 6.31 8.51 6.91
C GLY A 91 5.40 7.33 7.20
N TYR A 92 5.38 6.91 8.45
CA TYR A 92 4.51 5.84 8.93
C TYR A 92 3.95 6.22 10.31
N ASP A 93 2.78 5.68 10.64
CA ASP A 93 2.19 5.87 11.97
C ASP A 93 2.89 4.96 12.98
N SER A 94 3.60 5.57 13.92
CA SER A 94 4.39 4.87 14.94
C SER A 94 3.53 4.13 15.97
N SER A 95 2.34 4.67 16.28
CA SER A 95 1.43 4.04 17.23
C SER A 95 0.89 2.74 16.65
N ILE A 96 0.49 2.74 15.37
CA ILE A 96 -0.06 1.56 14.69
C ILE A 96 1.03 0.54 14.34
N SER A 97 2.14 0.98 13.76
CA SER A 97 3.25 0.08 13.40
C SER A 97 3.87 -0.64 14.61
N GLY A 98 3.76 -0.05 15.80
CA GLY A 98 4.17 -0.66 17.07
C GLY A 98 3.39 -1.93 17.44
N HIS A 99 2.22 -2.19 16.83
CA HIS A 99 1.43 -3.40 17.12
C HIS A 99 1.87 -4.64 16.34
N LEU A 100 2.94 -4.59 15.52
CA LEU A 100 3.36 -5.73 14.69
C LEU A 100 3.51 -7.04 15.48
N SER A 101 4.06 -6.99 16.70
CA SER A 101 4.22 -8.17 17.56
C SER A 101 2.91 -8.71 18.15
N ASN A 102 1.84 -7.92 18.11
CA ASN A 102 0.54 -8.27 18.71
C ASN A 102 -0.39 -9.00 17.74
N ILE A 103 0.02 -9.14 16.47
CA ILE A 103 -0.75 -9.82 15.41
C ILE A 103 -0.71 -11.34 15.58
N VAL A 104 0.36 -11.87 16.16
CA VAL A 104 0.59 -13.32 16.29
C VAL A 104 0.82 -13.65 17.77
N ASN A 105 0.11 -14.67 18.26
CA ASN A 105 0.28 -15.19 19.62
C ASN A 105 1.61 -15.94 19.76
N SER A 106 2.01 -16.25 21.00
CA SER A 106 3.24 -17.01 21.28
C SER A 106 3.24 -18.44 20.70
N ASP A 107 2.06 -18.99 20.40
CA ASP A 107 1.88 -20.30 19.77
C ASP A 107 1.90 -20.25 18.22
N GLY A 108 2.05 -19.05 17.62
CA GLY A 108 2.07 -18.86 16.17
C GLY A 108 0.68 -18.71 15.52
N SER A 109 -0.40 -18.80 16.30
CA SER A 109 -1.76 -18.50 15.83
C SER A 109 -1.97 -16.99 15.67
N LEU A 110 -2.94 -16.60 14.84
CA LEU A 110 -3.34 -15.19 14.74
C LEU A 110 -4.05 -14.75 16.03
N SER A 111 -3.72 -13.55 16.47
CA SER A 111 -4.39 -12.89 17.60
C SER A 111 -5.76 -12.38 17.16
N ASN A 112 -6.78 -12.61 18.00
CA ASN A 112 -8.13 -12.06 17.83
C ASN A 112 -8.37 -10.82 18.69
N ASN A 113 -7.31 -10.28 19.30
CA ASN A 113 -7.43 -9.13 20.19
C ASN A 113 -7.68 -7.86 19.39
N ASP A 114 -8.62 -7.04 19.86
CA ASP A 114 -8.72 -5.65 19.43
C ASP A 114 -7.44 -4.91 19.82
N LEU A 115 -6.79 -4.29 18.84
CA LEU A 115 -5.55 -3.54 19.03
C LEU A 115 -5.80 -2.11 19.56
N GLY A 116 -7.07 -1.71 19.73
CA GLY A 116 -7.46 -0.47 20.40
C GLY A 116 -7.40 0.79 19.54
N PHE A 117 -7.40 0.64 18.21
CA PHE A 117 -7.41 1.76 17.26
C PHE A 117 -8.42 1.56 16.14
N ASN A 118 -8.79 2.65 15.48
CA ASN A 118 -9.67 2.67 14.31
C ASN A 118 -9.06 3.52 13.19
N GLY A 119 -9.77 3.66 12.06
CA GLY A 119 -9.27 4.40 10.89
C GLY A 119 -8.96 5.87 11.14
N GLN A 120 -9.62 6.51 12.11
CA GLN A 120 -9.35 7.91 12.44
C GLN A 120 -7.98 8.09 13.09
N ASN A 121 -7.42 7.04 13.70
CA ASN A 121 -6.10 7.08 14.31
C ASN A 121 -4.96 7.06 13.28
N VAL A 122 -5.23 6.63 12.05
CA VAL A 122 -4.18 6.47 11.04
C VAL A 122 -3.61 7.84 10.64
N GLY A 123 -2.30 8.01 10.84
CA GLY A 123 -1.58 9.24 10.50
C GLY A 123 -1.52 10.25 11.65
N GLN A 124 -2.14 9.97 12.81
CA GLN A 124 -2.10 10.84 13.98
C GLN A 124 -0.76 10.82 14.72
N ASN A 125 0.05 9.77 14.53
CA ASN A 125 1.37 9.64 15.16
C ASN A 125 2.47 9.41 14.11
N THR A 126 2.50 10.25 13.07
CA THR A 126 3.38 10.07 11.92
C THR A 126 4.83 10.40 12.27
N ILE A 127 5.71 9.41 12.08
CA ILE A 127 7.16 9.59 12.07
C ILE A 127 7.62 9.76 10.62
N VAL A 128 8.41 10.81 10.39
CA VAL A 128 9.11 11.03 9.11
C VAL A 128 10.60 10.76 9.33
N PRO A 129 11.15 9.64 8.82
CA PRO A 129 12.57 9.36 8.93
C PRO A 129 13.40 10.44 8.24
N SER A 130 14.40 10.98 8.94
CA SER A 130 15.35 11.92 8.36
C SER A 130 16.51 11.20 7.64
N GLY A 131 17.34 11.95 6.93
CA GLY A 131 18.51 11.43 6.21
C GLY A 131 18.51 11.73 4.71
N GLY A 132 19.63 11.37 4.06
CA GLY A 132 20.00 11.83 2.71
C GLY A 132 19.04 11.47 1.56
N ASN A 133 18.04 10.62 1.81
CA ASN A 133 17.09 10.14 0.80
C ASN A 133 15.92 11.12 0.57
N TRP A 134 15.74 12.08 1.48
CA TRP A 134 14.53 12.91 1.58
C TRP A 134 14.81 14.42 1.46
N LYS A 135 15.88 14.84 0.76
CA LYS A 135 16.13 16.28 0.52
C LYS A 135 14.88 16.92 -0.12
N THR A 136 14.29 17.85 0.61
CA THR A 136 13.08 18.62 0.26
C THR A 136 13.33 19.72 -0.78
N THR A 137 14.51 19.80 -1.36
CA THR A 137 14.83 20.87 -2.32
C THR A 137 14.13 20.64 -3.66
N ARG A 138 12.97 21.28 -3.79
CA ARG A 138 12.40 21.80 -5.05
C ARG A 138 13.23 22.97 -5.62
N LEU A 139 14.53 23.04 -5.33
CA LEU A 139 15.40 24.01 -5.97
C LEU A 139 15.99 23.35 -7.22
N PRO A 140 15.89 23.98 -8.40
CA PRO A 140 16.56 23.46 -9.58
C PRO A 140 18.05 23.31 -9.25
N PRO A 141 18.69 22.18 -9.60
CA PRO A 141 20.13 22.05 -9.42
C PRO A 141 20.83 23.17 -10.19
N PRO A 142 21.92 23.76 -9.65
CA PRO A 142 22.78 24.64 -10.42
C PRO A 142 23.16 23.93 -11.73
N LEU A 143 23.09 24.64 -12.85
CA LEU A 143 23.46 24.15 -14.17
C LEU A 143 24.86 23.51 -14.10
N GLY A 144 24.95 22.18 -14.16
CA GLY A 144 26.24 21.50 -14.32
C GLY A 144 26.51 20.22 -13.52
N LEU A 145 25.58 19.71 -12.69
CA LEU A 145 25.76 18.38 -12.08
C LEU A 145 24.80 17.35 -12.70
N PRO A 146 25.25 16.09 -12.93
CA PRO A 146 24.39 15.05 -13.44
C PRO A 146 23.28 14.80 -12.42
N SER A 147 22.05 15.17 -12.79
CA SER A 147 20.86 14.76 -12.06
C SER A 147 20.79 13.24 -12.13
N TRP A 148 20.86 12.57 -10.98
CA TRP A 148 20.38 11.20 -10.91
C TRP A 148 18.94 11.18 -11.43
N PRO A 149 18.55 10.19 -12.26
CA PRO A 149 17.19 10.15 -12.76
C PRO A 149 16.24 10.01 -11.56
N PRO A 150 15.17 10.81 -11.50
CA PRO A 150 14.13 10.60 -10.51
C PRO A 150 13.60 9.17 -10.64
N ALA A 151 13.33 8.52 -9.51
CA ALA A 151 12.77 7.17 -9.43
C ALA A 151 11.48 6.97 -10.26
N SER A 152 10.85 8.06 -10.71
CA SER A 152 9.73 8.06 -11.66
C SER A 152 10.03 7.35 -12.98
N ARG A 153 11.29 7.25 -13.41
CA ARG A 153 11.65 6.48 -14.62
C ARG A 153 11.73 4.97 -14.40
N ALA A 154 12.00 4.50 -13.18
CA ALA A 154 12.07 3.07 -12.90
C ALA A 154 10.66 2.41 -12.87
N VAL A 155 9.66 3.14 -12.38
CA VAL A 155 8.27 2.64 -12.32
C VAL A 155 7.63 2.56 -13.71
N THR A 156 7.92 3.51 -14.61
CA THR A 156 7.40 3.49 -15.98
C THR A 156 8.01 2.36 -16.82
N THR A 157 9.27 2.00 -16.59
CA THR A 157 9.93 0.89 -17.31
C THR A 157 9.49 -0.49 -16.80
N LEU A 158 9.07 -0.62 -15.53
CA LEU A 158 8.52 -1.87 -15.02
C LEU A 158 7.10 -2.19 -15.54
N ARG A 159 6.41 -1.21 -16.15
CA ARG A 159 5.08 -1.37 -16.74
C ARG A 159 5.08 -1.91 -18.19
N LEU A 160 6.25 -2.16 -18.77
CA LEU A 160 6.38 -2.53 -20.20
C LEU A 160 6.98 -3.92 -20.47
N LEU A 161 7.25 -4.73 -19.43
CA LEU A 161 7.79 -6.09 -19.60
C LEU A 161 6.97 -7.18 -18.88
N LEU A 162 5.65 -7.02 -18.83
CA LEU A 162 4.73 -8.14 -18.68
C LEU A 162 3.87 -8.22 -19.95
N THR A 163 4.31 -9.08 -20.87
CA THR A 163 3.61 -9.44 -22.10
C THR A 163 2.28 -10.16 -21.79
N ARG A 164 1.17 -9.39 -21.85
CA ARG A 164 -0.13 -9.64 -22.56
C ARG A 164 -0.95 -10.93 -22.27
N PRO A 165 -2.30 -10.90 -22.34
CA PRO A 165 -3.09 -10.36 -23.45
C PRO A 165 -3.87 -9.08 -23.15
N LEU A 166 -4.09 -8.33 -24.24
CA LEU A 166 -4.88 -7.11 -24.29
C LEU A 166 -6.34 -7.42 -23.94
N ILE A 167 -6.81 -6.88 -22.83
CA ILE A 167 -8.24 -6.66 -22.61
C ILE A 167 -8.58 -5.37 -23.35
N ASN A 168 -9.26 -5.48 -24.49
CA ASN A 168 -9.88 -4.31 -25.12
C ASN A 168 -11.14 -3.98 -24.33
N VAL A 169 -11.07 -2.94 -23.49
CA VAL A 169 -12.25 -2.33 -22.88
C VAL A 169 -12.67 -1.16 -23.77
N THR A 170 -13.73 -1.34 -24.54
CA THR A 170 -14.47 -0.21 -25.14
C THR A 170 -15.59 0.17 -24.18
N VAL A 171 -15.43 1.31 -23.50
CA VAL A 171 -16.51 1.95 -22.74
C VAL A 171 -17.23 2.88 -23.72
N ASN A 172 -18.49 2.58 -24.04
CA ASN A 172 -19.37 3.59 -24.63
C ASN A 172 -19.98 4.39 -23.47
N GLU A 173 -19.79 5.70 -23.48
CA GLU A 173 -20.43 6.60 -22.52
C GLU A 173 -21.95 6.53 -22.74
N GLY A 174 -22.70 5.99 -21.76
CA GLY A 174 -24.16 6.11 -21.81
C GLY A 174 -25.03 5.11 -21.02
N GLU A 175 -24.52 4.03 -20.41
CA GLU A 175 -25.39 3.09 -19.70
C GLU A 175 -24.65 2.32 -18.61
N TRP A 176 -25.16 2.38 -17.37
CA TRP A 176 -24.62 1.64 -16.23
C TRP A 176 -25.16 0.20 -16.25
N ASP A 177 -24.55 -0.68 -17.04
CA ASP A 177 -24.73 -2.12 -16.87
C ASP A 177 -23.45 -2.86 -17.30
N VAL A 178 -22.68 -3.34 -16.30
CA VAL A 178 -21.48 -4.16 -16.54
C VAL A 178 -21.90 -5.62 -16.54
N LEU A 179 -22.15 -6.17 -17.74
CA LEU A 179 -22.34 -7.61 -17.95
C LEU A 179 -20.98 -8.31 -18.05
N TYR A 180 -20.59 -9.04 -17.00
CA TYR A 180 -19.40 -9.89 -17.02
C TYR A 180 -19.70 -11.19 -17.80
N VAL A 181 -19.21 -11.31 -19.04
CA VAL A 181 -19.21 -12.60 -19.75
C VAL A 181 -17.82 -13.22 -19.63
N LEU A 182 -17.65 -14.16 -18.70
CA LEU A 182 -16.48 -15.03 -18.62
C LEU A 182 -16.59 -16.13 -19.68
N ARG A 183 -15.84 -16.04 -20.78
CA ARG A 183 -15.58 -17.23 -21.63
C ARG A 183 -14.31 -17.92 -21.13
N TYR A 184 -14.49 -19.07 -20.49
CA TYR A 184 -13.41 -20.04 -20.28
C TYR A 184 -13.19 -20.80 -21.59
N GLY A 185 -12.03 -20.59 -22.23
CA GLY A 185 -11.54 -21.47 -23.29
C GLY A 185 -10.77 -22.62 -22.65
N TYR A 186 -11.41 -23.79 -22.57
CA TYR A 186 -10.72 -25.06 -22.30
C TYR A 186 -9.84 -25.41 -23.51
N GLY A 187 -8.65 -25.94 -23.24
CA GLY A 187 -7.59 -26.13 -24.25
C GLY A 187 -7.87 -27.21 -25.29
N ASP A 188 -7.05 -27.17 -26.33
CA ASP A 188 -6.70 -28.35 -27.12
C ASP A 188 -5.17 -28.41 -27.19
N MET A 189 -4.61 -29.43 -26.54
CA MET A 189 -3.36 -30.05 -26.95
C MET A 189 -3.71 -30.95 -28.12
N ASP A 190 -3.03 -30.80 -29.25
CA ASP A 190 -2.91 -31.88 -30.22
C ASP A 190 -1.53 -31.82 -30.90
N LEU A 191 -0.79 -32.92 -30.67
CA LEU A 191 0.21 -33.64 -31.49
C LEU A 191 1.32 -32.85 -32.21
#